data_AF-A0A9E0UFE1-F1
#
_entry.id   AF-A0A9E0UFE1-F1
#
_cell.length_a   1.000
_cell.length_b   1.000
_cell.length_c   1.000
_cell.angle_alpha   90.00
_cell.angle_beta   90.00
_cell.angle_gamma   90.00
#
_symmetry.space_group_name_H-M   'P 1'
#
loop_
_entity.id
_entity.type
_entity.pdbx_description
1 polymer ?
#
loop_
_entity_poly.entity_id
_entity_poly.type
_entity_poly.pdbx_seq_one_letter_code
_entity_poly.pdbx_strand_id
1 'polypeptide(L)' 'MPTYDLPDSRGHFGAYGGVFVAETLFAALDELKAAYEAACHDPAFRAE' A
#
# COMPACT_ATOMS: atom_id res chain seq x y z
N MET A 1 -5.75 -1.42 23.92
CA MET A 1 -5.33 -2.32 22.82
C MET A 1 -4.38 -1.53 21.95
N PRO A 2 -3.23 -2.07 21.50
CA PRO A 2 -2.37 -1.32 20.60
C PRO A 2 -3.11 -1.16 19.27
N THR A 3 -3.34 0.09 18.86
CA THR A 3 -3.89 0.42 17.55
C THR A 3 -2.91 -0.09 16.50
N TYR A 4 -3.36 -0.95 15.60
CA TYR A 4 -2.51 -1.54 14.56
C TYR A 4 -2.37 -0.54 13.40
N ASP A 5 -1.60 0.53 13.61
CA ASP A 5 -1.38 1.60 12.63
C ASP A 5 -0.16 1.31 11.73
N LEU A 6 -0.10 0.08 11.20
CA LEU A 6 0.95 -0.36 10.28
C LEU A 6 0.37 -0.71 8.90
N PRO A 7 1.14 -0.50 7.81
CA PRO A 7 2.44 0.16 7.77
C PRO A 7 2.34 1.67 8.01
N ASP A 8 3.46 2.32 8.34
CA ASP A 8 3.54 3.77 8.39
C ASP A 8 3.31 4.39 7.00
N SER A 9 3.19 5.73 6.94
CA SER A 9 2.99 6.48 5.68
C SER A 9 4.07 6.23 4.61
N ARG A 10 5.24 5.72 5.01
CA ARG A 10 6.36 5.39 4.12
C ARG A 10 6.41 3.90 3.75
N GLY A 11 5.46 3.09 4.23
CA GLY A 11 5.40 1.66 3.96
C GLY A 11 6.24 0.81 4.91
N HIS A 12 6.69 1.33 6.05
CA HIS A 12 7.47 0.55 7.02
C HIS A 12 6.59 -0.10 8.10
N PHE A 13 6.96 -1.32 8.45
CA PHE A 13 6.51 -2.07 9.62
C PHE A 13 7.62 -2.02 10.68
N GLY A 14 7.65 -0.94 11.47
CA GLY A 14 8.75 -0.68 12.40
C GLY A 14 10.07 -0.46 11.64
N ALA A 15 11.07 -1.31 11.86
CA ALA A 15 12.38 -1.19 11.21
C ALA A 15 12.45 -1.82 9.80
N TYR A 16 11.37 -2.43 9.31
CA TYR A 16 11.34 -3.22 8.08
C TYR A 16 10.36 -2.63 7.07
N GLY A 17 10.54 -2.90 5.78
CA GLY A 17 9.64 -2.42 4.72
C GLY A 17 10.16 -1.18 3.99
N GLY A 18 9.25 -0.30 3.58
CA GLY A 18 9.56 0.82 2.70
C GLY A 18 9.63 0.43 1.23
N VAL A 19 10.02 1.39 0.39
CA VAL A 19 10.12 1.20 -1.07
C VAL A 19 11.57 1.35 -1.49
N PHE A 20 12.25 0.21 -1.71
CA PHE A 20 13.62 0.16 -2.21
C PHE A 20 13.65 -0.51 -3.59
N VAL A 21 13.22 0.24 -4.60
CA VAL A 21 13.09 -0.21 -5.99
C VAL A 21 13.79 0.76 -6.93
N ALA A 22 14.02 0.34 -8.17
CA ALA A 22 14.57 1.23 -9.20
C ALA A 22 13.60 2.39 -9.49
N GLU A 23 14.14 3.57 -9.82
CA GLU A 23 13.37 4.77 -10.17
C GLU A 23 12.33 4.50 -11.27
N THR A 24 12.68 3.65 -12.23
CA THR A 24 11.81 3.23 -13.34
C THR A 24 10.54 2.50 -12.91
N LEU A 25 10.48 2.00 -11.67
CA LEU A 25 9.33 1.28 -11.12
C LEU A 25 8.44 2.15 -10.23
N PHE A 26 8.84 3.37 -9.88
CA PHE A 26 8.07 4.22 -8.97
C PHE A 26 6.68 4.51 -9.51
N ALA A 27 6.59 4.95 -10.78
CA ALA A 27 5.30 5.29 -11.39
C ALA A 27 4.31 4.10 -11.40
N ALA A 28 4.80 2.89 -11.70
CA ALA A 28 3.98 1.69 -11.70
C ALA A 28 3.50 1.31 -10.30
N LEU A 29 4.35 1.52 -9.28
CA LEU A 29 3.98 1.26 -7.88
C LEU A 29 2.98 2.27 -7.35
N ASP A 30 3.11 3.55 -7.73
CA ASP A 30 2.14 4.59 -7.37
C ASP A 30 0.77 4.31 -8.01
N GLU A 31 0.74 3.92 -9.28
CA GLU A 31 -0.48 3.51 -9.97
C GLU A 31 -1.12 2.30 -9.29
N LEU A 32 -0.33 1.28 -8.99
CA LEU A 32 -0.80 0.08 -8.28
C LEU A 32 -1.38 0.43 -6.90
N LYS A 33 -0.71 1.30 -6.14
CA LYS A 33 -1.16 1.72 -4.82
C LYS A 33 -2.52 2.43 -4.90
N ALA A 34 -2.68 3.34 -5.86
CA ALA A 34 -3.94 4.05 -6.07
C ALA A 34 -5.07 3.11 -6.51
N ALA A 35 -4.80 2.19 -7.44
CA ALA A 35 -5.78 1.21 -7.90
C ALA A 35 -6.20 0.27 -6.76
N TYR A 36 -5.25 -0.19 -5.95
CA TYR A 36 -5.53 -1.03 -4.80
C TYR A 36 -6.37 -0.30 -3.75
N GLU A 37 -6.05 0.96 -3.43
CA GLU A 37 -6.83 1.77 -2.48
C GLU A 37 -8.28 1.93 -2.96
N ALA A 38 -8.48 2.23 -4.24
CA ALA A 38 -9.82 2.29 -4.84
C ALA A 38 -10.55 0.95 -4.75
N ALA A 39 -9.88 -0.15 -5.09
CA ALA A 39 -10.45 -1.50 -5.07
C ALA A 39 -10.80 -1.97 -3.65
N CYS A 40 -9.99 -1.62 -2.64
CA CYS A 40 -10.31 -1.91 -1.23
C CYS A 40 -11.59 -1.24 -0.76
N HIS A 41 -11.96 -0.09 -1.34
CA HIS A 41 -13.20 0.61 -1.04
C HIS A 41 -14.38 0.15 -1.91
N ASP A 42 -14.14 -0.65 -2.94
CA ASP A 42 -15.18 -1.20 -3.81
C ASP A 42 -15.85 -2.45 -3.17
N PRO A 43 -17.15 -2.39 -2.81
CA PRO A 43 -17.86 -3.54 -2.28
C PRO A 43 -18.00 -4.70 -3.26
N ALA A 44 -18.03 -4.43 -4.58
CA ALA A 44 -18.11 -5.46 -5.59
C ALA A 44 -16.80 -6.26 -5.65
N PHE A 45 -15.66 -5.56 -5.65
CA PHE A 45 -14.33 -6.18 -5.59
C PHE A 45 -14.14 -7.01 -4.30
N ARG A 46 -14.68 -6.57 -3.17
CA ARG A 46 -14.61 -7.30 -1.90
C ARG A 46 -15.51 -8.54 -1.82
N ALA A 47 -16.48 -8.67 -2.73
CA ALA A 47 -17.45 -9.76 -2.72
C ALA A 47 -17.05 -10.95 -3.63
N GLU A 48 -16.01 -10.77 -4.45
CA GLU A 48 -15.39 -11.80 -5.31
C GLU A 48 -14.40 -12.68 -4.53
#